data_AF-W7YVP7-F1
#
_entry.id   AF-W7YVP7-F1
#
_cell.length_a   1.000
_cell.length_b   1.000
_cell.length_c   1.000
_cell.angle_alpha   90.00
_cell.angle_beta   90.00
_cell.angle_gamma   90.00
#
_symmetry.space_group_name_H-M   'P 1'
#
loop_
_entity.id
_entity.type
_entity.pdbx_description
1 polymer ?
#
loop_
_entity_poly.entity_id
_entity_poly.type
_entity_poly.pdbx_seq_one_letter_code
_entity_poly.pdbx_strand_id
1 'polypeptide(L)'
;MSRHLPMRTAFILSRKKAISIPTLHPKSRRKRSKEILRSQRGATQKQRHPKSKSRGLRSRFRKSIASFRPSPLEGEVHSKVIPAETARHILSKDEAGDPTYEDGYRAGCAVGVEEAISAQLPPYTLLANVGAHDIIAAGIQQYIPQLIPLLSPEEVYQRLENALSSKQPLSVVRLGDGELLALAHETVLPVAEAQARGPFLSYAGITLPDAQSRELLAESIKNSGIIGIPLSRLPSYQGLLTPVFYHYGIQFHQVVLTSSTINYALLELGLLQQLLQGRRVLLVGNMAGELANVLSTVAVNVAGIITPVKGFSDIPNVMAAAAGIDFDIALVSSGIPAVVICQRIASELGRAALDFGHLANKLVTGEISFYR
;
A
#
# COMPACT_ATOMS: atom_id res chain seq x y z
N MET A 1 -33.87 -55.08 19.07
CA MET A 1 -34.54 -55.60 20.28
C MET A 1 -33.48 -56.21 21.20
N SER A 2 -33.50 -55.81 22.47
CA SER A 2 -32.95 -56.43 23.71
C SER A 2 -31.61 -57.19 23.66
N ARG A 3 -30.54 -56.64 24.27
CA ARG A 3 -30.13 -56.79 25.70
C ARG A 3 -29.78 -58.24 26.10
N HIS A 4 -28.50 -58.49 26.40
CA HIS A 4 -28.03 -58.83 27.76
C HIS A 4 -26.51 -59.06 27.85
N LEU A 5 -25.90 -58.39 28.84
CA LEU A 5 -24.63 -58.73 29.51
C LEU A 5 -24.97 -59.63 30.71
N PRO A 6 -24.02 -60.47 31.19
CA PRO A 6 -23.25 -60.11 32.40
C PRO A 6 -21.75 -60.55 32.32
N MET A 7 -20.76 -59.76 32.79
CA MET A 7 -20.20 -59.70 34.16
C MET A 7 -19.85 -61.10 34.73
N ARG A 8 -18.61 -61.44 35.10
CA ARG A 8 -17.90 -60.91 36.30
C ARG A 8 -16.47 -61.50 36.51
N THR A 9 -15.52 -60.63 36.96
CA THR A 9 -14.42 -60.81 37.98
C THR A 9 -13.33 -61.89 37.81
N ALA A 10 -12.04 -61.76 38.20
CA ALA A 10 -11.29 -60.95 39.19
C ALA A 10 -9.78 -60.93 38.77
N PHE A 11 -9.00 -59.84 38.84
CA PHE A 11 -8.35 -59.12 39.97
C PHE A 11 -6.96 -59.65 40.42
N ILE A 12 -6.04 -58.69 40.69
CA ILE A 12 -4.76 -58.68 41.45
C ILE A 12 -3.50 -58.42 40.57
N LEU A 13 -2.95 -57.18 40.52
CA LEU A 13 -1.94 -56.53 41.42
C LEU A 13 -0.54 -57.18 41.30
N SER A 14 0.63 -56.50 41.16
CA SER A 14 1.14 -55.26 41.75
C SER A 14 2.60 -54.98 41.28
N ARG A 15 3.09 -53.75 41.59
CA ARG A 15 4.48 -53.23 41.72
C ARG A 15 5.06 -52.55 40.46
N LYS A 16 5.09 -51.22 40.34
CA LYS A 16 5.84 -50.15 41.09
C LYS A 16 7.35 -50.41 41.22
N LYS A 17 8.16 -49.62 40.50
CA LYS A 17 9.34 -48.95 41.05
C LYS A 17 9.66 -47.66 40.27
N ALA A 18 9.80 -46.59 41.05
CA ALA A 18 10.24 -45.24 40.68
C ALA A 18 11.77 -45.10 40.86
N ILE A 19 12.28 -43.86 40.73
CA ILE A 19 13.62 -43.30 41.05
C ILE A 19 14.40 -42.95 39.76
N SER A 20 14.93 -41.75 39.51
CA SER A 20 14.98 -40.47 40.25
C SER A 20 15.55 -39.35 39.37
N ILE A 21 15.09 -38.12 39.64
CA ILE A 21 15.70 -36.83 39.30
C ILE A 21 16.92 -36.57 40.20
N PRO A 22 17.92 -35.79 39.77
CA PRO A 22 18.67 -34.94 40.68
C PRO A 22 18.51 -33.45 40.35
N THR A 23 17.97 -32.72 41.31
CA THR A 23 18.13 -31.27 41.45
C THR A 23 19.00 -31.03 42.68
N LEU A 24 20.02 -30.17 42.56
CA LEU A 24 20.66 -29.50 43.69
C LEU A 24 21.04 -28.06 43.28
N HIS A 25 20.33 -27.09 43.88
CA HIS A 25 20.67 -25.67 44.02
C HIS A 25 21.60 -25.49 45.28
N PRO A 26 21.85 -24.28 45.83
CA PRO A 26 22.74 -23.20 45.38
C PRO A 26 23.70 -22.70 46.51
N LYS A 27 24.91 -22.21 46.22
CA LYS A 27 25.78 -21.45 47.18
C LYS A 27 26.72 -20.54 46.34
N SER A 28 27.06 -19.28 46.64
CA SER A 28 26.90 -18.43 47.82
C SER A 28 27.17 -16.95 47.45
N ARG A 29 26.60 -16.04 48.25
CA ARG A 29 26.86 -14.59 48.32
C ARG A 29 28.27 -14.24 48.84
N ARG A 30 28.89 -13.18 48.30
CA ARG A 30 29.75 -12.20 49.02
C ARG A 30 29.58 -10.83 48.34
N LYS A 31 28.78 -9.91 48.90
CA LYS A 31 29.09 -8.82 49.86
C LYS A 31 29.95 -7.66 49.30
N ARG A 32 29.24 -6.56 49.02
CA ARG A 32 29.53 -5.11 49.16
C ARG A 32 30.76 -4.69 49.99
N SER A 33 31.45 -3.65 49.48
CA SER A 33 31.76 -2.36 50.15
C SER A 33 32.28 -1.36 49.08
N LYS A 34 31.67 -0.18 48.83
CA LYS A 34 31.75 1.11 49.59
C LYS A 34 33.21 1.61 49.73
N GLU A 35 33.60 2.86 49.51
CA GLU A 35 32.97 4.17 49.26
C GLU A 35 34.14 5.19 49.15
N ILE A 36 33.84 6.49 48.90
CA ILE A 36 34.63 7.71 49.20
C ILE A 36 35.86 8.03 48.29
N LEU A 37 36.17 9.28 47.87
CA LEU A 37 35.94 10.61 48.45
C LEU A 37 36.00 11.75 47.41
N ARG A 38 35.21 12.80 47.70
CA ARG A 38 35.13 14.13 47.09
C ARG A 38 36.33 15.03 47.44
N SER A 39 36.46 16.13 46.68
CA SER A 39 37.16 17.40 47.00
C SER A 39 38.69 17.35 46.88
N GLN A 40 39.42 18.34 46.35
CA GLN A 40 39.40 19.80 46.57
C GLN A 40 39.96 20.54 45.33
N ARG A 41 39.36 21.64 44.88
CA ARG A 41 39.70 23.06 45.16
C ARG A 41 41.18 23.45 44.95
N GLY A 42 41.36 24.38 43.99
CA GLY A 42 42.24 25.55 44.15
C GLY A 42 43.49 25.58 43.28
N ALA A 43 43.52 26.47 42.29
CA ALA A 43 44.54 27.53 42.20
C ALA A 43 44.29 28.41 40.97
N THR A 44 44.00 29.68 41.26
CA THR A 44 44.09 30.84 40.38
C THR A 44 45.50 31.03 39.82
N GLN A 45 45.64 31.38 38.53
CA GLN A 45 46.45 32.55 38.16
C GLN A 45 46.25 33.01 36.71
N LYS A 46 46.13 34.33 36.59
CA LYS A 46 46.21 35.21 35.42
C LYS A 46 47.27 34.76 34.40
N GLN A 47 47.01 34.96 33.10
CA GLN A 47 47.64 36.03 32.30
C GLN A 47 47.29 35.97 30.79
N ARG A 48 46.84 37.13 30.29
CA ARG A 48 47.24 37.83 29.05
C ARG A 48 47.24 37.08 27.70
N HIS A 49 46.40 37.61 26.80
CA HIS A 49 46.54 37.46 25.34
C HIS A 49 47.90 37.94 24.81
N PRO A 50 48.36 37.38 23.68
CA PRO A 50 48.37 38.19 22.45
C PRO A 50 47.97 37.45 21.16
N LYS A 51 47.81 38.27 20.11
CA LYS A 51 47.31 38.03 18.76
C LYS A 51 48.28 37.24 17.84
N SER A 52 47.73 36.40 16.95
CA SER A 52 48.23 36.19 15.57
C SER A 52 47.17 35.43 14.73
N LYS A 53 46.46 36.09 13.81
CA LYS A 53 46.68 36.09 12.34
C LYS A 53 46.82 34.71 11.66
N SER A 54 45.71 34.24 11.07
CA SER A 54 45.67 33.55 9.76
C SER A 54 44.22 33.65 9.22
N ARG A 55 43.92 34.66 8.37
CA ARG A 55 43.68 34.54 6.92
C ARG A 55 43.06 33.20 6.46
N GLY A 56 41.83 33.25 5.94
CA GLY A 56 41.22 32.15 5.19
C GLY A 56 39.73 32.31 4.90
N LEU A 57 39.41 33.18 3.93
CA LEU A 57 38.20 33.24 3.10
C LEU A 57 36.87 32.67 3.65
N ARG A 58 35.97 33.55 4.12
CA ARG A 58 34.53 33.45 3.84
C ARG A 58 33.95 34.84 3.62
N SER A 59 33.83 35.21 2.36
CA SER A 59 33.23 36.46 1.91
C SER A 59 32.04 36.14 1.01
N ARG A 60 30.88 36.60 1.47
CA ARG A 60 29.78 37.15 0.69
C ARG A 60 29.02 36.17 -0.22
N PHE A 61 27.79 35.86 0.18
CA PHE A 61 26.61 36.19 -0.65
C PHE A 61 25.39 36.36 0.25
N ARG A 62 25.08 37.62 0.58
CA ARG A 62 23.77 38.08 1.05
C ARG A 62 23.50 39.38 0.28
N LYS A 63 22.29 39.47 -0.28
CA LYS A 63 21.66 40.55 -1.07
C LYS A 63 21.67 40.37 -2.60
N SER A 64 20.56 39.84 -3.12
CA SER A 64 19.62 40.67 -3.88
C SER A 64 18.23 40.00 -3.89
N ILE A 65 17.36 40.43 -2.97
CA ILE A 65 15.91 40.32 -3.18
C ILE A 65 15.58 41.57 -3.99
N ALA A 66 15.46 41.39 -5.30
CA ALA A 66 14.88 42.37 -6.20
C ALA A 66 13.55 41.79 -6.68
N SER A 67 12.48 42.50 -6.31
CA SER A 67 11.15 42.52 -6.89
C SER A 67 11.02 41.80 -8.25
N PHE A 68 10.41 40.62 -8.24
CA PHE A 68 9.78 40.04 -9.42
C PHE A 68 8.26 40.24 -9.26
N ARG A 69 7.73 41.27 -9.92
CA ARG A 69 6.29 41.38 -10.20
C ARG A 69 6.01 40.49 -11.41
N PRO A 70 5.08 39.52 -11.34
CA PRO A 70 4.60 38.88 -12.56
C PRO A 70 3.66 39.86 -13.27
N SER A 71 3.95 40.17 -14.54
CA SER A 71 2.95 40.73 -15.45
C SER A 71 1.92 39.65 -15.81
N PRO A 72 0.64 40.01 -16.07
CA PRO A 72 -0.37 39.04 -16.44
C PRO A 72 -0.08 38.53 -17.86
N LEU A 73 0.27 37.26 -17.97
CA LEU A 73 0.21 36.54 -19.25
C LEU A 73 -1.17 35.89 -19.30
N GLU A 74 -2.06 36.53 -20.06
CA GLU A 74 -3.22 35.88 -20.66
C GLU A 74 -2.71 34.74 -21.53
N GLY A 75 -2.98 33.52 -21.08
CA GLY A 75 -2.65 32.28 -21.78
C GLY A 75 -3.55 31.20 -21.23
N GLU A 76 -4.59 30.88 -21.99
CA GLU A 76 -5.58 29.84 -21.69
C GLU A 76 -4.87 28.53 -21.34
N VAL A 77 -4.92 28.16 -20.06
CA VAL A 77 -4.59 26.79 -19.64
C VAL A 77 -5.81 25.95 -19.97
N HIS A 78 -5.84 25.40 -21.18
CA HIS A 78 -6.71 24.27 -21.49
C HIS A 78 -6.26 23.08 -20.63
N SER A 79 -6.82 22.99 -19.42
CA SER A 79 -6.88 21.73 -18.69
C SER A 79 -7.71 20.76 -19.52
N LYS A 80 -7.03 19.89 -20.27
CA LYS A 80 -7.68 18.71 -20.84
C LYS A 80 -8.12 17.83 -19.67
N VAL A 81 -9.36 18.06 -19.23
CA VAL A 81 -10.12 17.12 -18.42
C VAL A 81 -10.08 15.80 -19.17
N ILE A 82 -9.49 14.78 -18.56
CA ILE A 82 -9.55 13.40 -19.06
C ILE A 82 -11.05 13.04 -19.05
N PRO A 83 -11.69 12.79 -20.21
CA PRO A 83 -13.11 12.49 -20.24
C PRO A 83 -13.37 11.19 -19.48
N ALA A 84 -14.43 11.18 -18.67
CA ALA A 84 -14.92 10.01 -17.91
C ALA A 84 -15.46 8.86 -18.80
N GLU A 85 -15.10 8.84 -20.09
CA GLU A 85 -15.57 7.89 -21.09
C GLU A 85 -14.81 6.55 -21.08
N THR A 86 -13.59 6.49 -20.53
CA THR A 86 -12.79 5.25 -20.56
C THR A 86 -13.26 4.17 -19.56
N ALA A 87 -14.27 4.46 -18.73
CA ALA A 87 -14.88 3.48 -17.82
C ALA A 87 -16.21 2.88 -18.34
N ARG A 88 -16.65 3.25 -19.55
CA ARG A 88 -17.94 2.81 -20.13
C ARG A 88 -17.74 2.03 -21.42
N HIS A 89 -17.17 0.84 -21.33
CA HIS A 89 -17.27 -0.12 -22.43
C HIS A 89 -17.27 -1.57 -21.91
N ILE A 90 -18.29 -1.92 -21.14
CA ILE A 90 -18.83 -3.27 -21.15
C ILE A 90 -20.36 -3.12 -21.14
N LEU A 91 -21.02 -3.87 -22.04
CA LEU A 91 -22.47 -4.07 -22.18
C LEU A 91 -23.18 -3.07 -23.11
N SER A 92 -23.20 -3.41 -24.40
CA SER A 92 -24.22 -2.96 -25.35
C SER A 92 -25.11 -4.14 -25.75
N LYS A 93 -26.41 -3.84 -25.93
CA LYS A 93 -27.56 -4.60 -26.50
C LYS A 93 -28.65 -4.86 -25.44
N ASP A 94 -29.94 -4.54 -25.63
CA ASP A 94 -30.77 -4.28 -26.82
C ASP A 94 -31.95 -3.32 -26.50
N GLU A 95 -32.76 -3.05 -27.53
CA GLU A 95 -33.82 -2.06 -27.74
C GLU A 95 -35.10 -2.15 -26.86
N ALA A 96 -35.74 -0.98 -26.72
CA ALA A 96 -37.16 -0.67 -26.50
C ALA A 96 -37.98 -1.44 -25.42
N GLY A 97 -38.38 -0.70 -24.37
CA GLY A 97 -39.64 -0.94 -23.65
C GLY A 97 -39.56 -1.44 -22.21
N ASP A 98 -38.88 -0.71 -21.33
CA ASP A 98 -39.17 -0.51 -19.88
C ASP A 98 -38.01 0.32 -19.32
N PRO A 99 -38.18 1.15 -18.27
CA PRO A 99 -37.05 1.81 -17.63
C PRO A 99 -36.07 0.73 -17.17
N THR A 100 -34.86 0.76 -17.71
CA THR A 100 -33.84 -0.24 -17.38
C THR A 100 -33.54 -0.16 -15.88
N TYR A 101 -33.02 -1.23 -15.27
CA TYR A 101 -32.51 -1.19 -13.89
C TYR A 101 -31.60 0.04 -13.67
N GLU A 102 -30.83 0.42 -14.69
CA GLU A 102 -29.96 1.60 -14.71
C GLU A 102 -30.76 2.91 -14.64
N ASP A 103 -31.87 3.04 -15.36
CA ASP A 103 -32.75 4.22 -15.30
C ASP A 103 -33.43 4.34 -13.93
N GLY A 104 -33.90 3.22 -13.37
CA GLY A 104 -34.47 3.16 -12.02
C GLY A 104 -33.44 3.49 -10.94
N TYR A 105 -32.21 2.98 -11.07
CA TYR A 105 -31.10 3.28 -10.17
C TYR A 105 -30.70 4.76 -10.23
N ARG A 106 -30.58 5.33 -11.43
CA ARG A 106 -30.27 6.77 -11.61
C ARG A 106 -31.36 7.67 -11.06
N ALA A 107 -32.63 7.34 -11.31
CA ALA A 107 -33.76 8.07 -10.77
C ALA A 107 -33.78 8.01 -9.23
N GLY A 108 -33.56 6.83 -8.64
CA GLY A 108 -33.47 6.66 -7.19
C GLY A 108 -32.31 7.43 -6.56
N CYS A 109 -31.13 7.46 -7.21
CA CYS A 109 -29.99 8.25 -6.75
C CYS A 109 -30.28 9.75 -6.80
N ALA A 110 -30.90 10.24 -7.88
CA ALA A 110 -31.24 11.66 -8.03
C ALA A 110 -32.25 12.11 -6.96
N VAL A 111 -33.32 11.33 -6.76
CA VAL A 111 -34.32 11.60 -5.72
C VAL A 111 -33.68 11.62 -4.33
N GLY A 112 -32.84 10.63 -4.01
CA GLY A 112 -32.18 10.58 -2.70
C GLY A 112 -31.27 11.78 -2.41
N VAL A 113 -30.61 12.34 -3.43
CA VAL A 113 -29.77 13.54 -3.27
C VAL A 113 -30.62 14.79 -3.02
N GLU A 114 -31.71 14.97 -3.77
CA GLU A 114 -32.63 16.10 -3.59
C GLU A 114 -33.38 16.04 -2.23
N GLU A 115 -33.73 14.84 -1.77
CA GLU A 115 -34.27 14.62 -0.43
C GLU A 115 -33.26 14.97 0.67
N ALA A 116 -31.99 14.57 0.49
CA ALA A 116 -30.92 14.91 1.43
C ALA A 116 -30.67 16.42 1.50
N ILE A 117 -30.77 17.14 0.39
CA ILE A 117 -30.70 18.60 0.35
C ILE A 117 -31.91 19.20 1.08
N SER A 118 -33.12 18.74 0.76
CA SER A 118 -34.37 19.23 1.35
C SER A 118 -34.37 19.09 2.87
N ALA A 119 -33.82 18.00 3.40
CA ALA A 119 -33.69 17.75 4.84
C ALA A 119 -32.77 18.76 5.56
N GLN A 120 -31.91 19.47 4.83
CA GLN A 120 -30.99 20.48 5.37
C GLN A 120 -31.50 21.92 5.19
N LEU A 121 -32.58 22.12 4.43
CA LEU A 121 -33.13 23.46 4.23
C LEU A 121 -33.87 23.92 5.50
N PRO A 122 -33.66 25.17 5.96
CA PRO A 122 -34.46 25.72 7.05
C PRO A 122 -35.95 25.74 6.71
N PRO A 123 -36.84 25.60 7.71
CA PRO A 123 -38.27 25.66 7.46
C PRO A 123 -38.65 27.01 6.83
N TYR A 124 -39.67 26.99 5.96
CA TYR A 124 -40.19 28.17 5.25
C TYR A 124 -39.19 28.84 4.30
N THR A 125 -38.28 28.07 3.71
CA THR A 125 -37.35 28.56 2.68
C THR A 125 -37.59 27.85 1.35
N LEU A 126 -37.34 28.57 0.25
CA LEU A 126 -37.32 28.04 -1.11
C LEU A 126 -35.92 28.26 -1.69
N LEU A 127 -35.26 27.17 -2.09
CA LEU A 127 -34.03 27.24 -2.85
C LEU A 127 -34.38 27.24 -4.35
N ALA A 128 -34.62 28.42 -4.92
CA ALA A 128 -35.08 28.56 -6.31
C ALA A 128 -33.93 28.49 -7.32
N ASN A 129 -34.15 27.79 -8.44
CA ASN A 129 -33.25 27.73 -9.61
C ASN A 129 -31.84 27.18 -9.33
N VAL A 130 -31.69 26.35 -8.30
CA VAL A 130 -30.43 25.69 -7.95
C VAL A 130 -30.73 24.21 -7.76
N GLY A 131 -30.09 23.35 -8.53
CA GLY A 131 -30.24 21.89 -8.41
C GLY A 131 -29.16 21.25 -7.56
N ALA A 132 -29.31 19.96 -7.25
CA ALA A 132 -28.30 19.20 -6.50
C ALA A 132 -26.88 19.34 -7.05
N HIS A 133 -26.70 19.34 -8.38
CA HIS A 133 -25.39 19.48 -9.00
C HIS A 133 -24.71 20.82 -8.68
N ASP A 134 -25.46 21.92 -8.67
CA ASP A 134 -24.94 23.25 -8.37
C ASP A 134 -24.49 23.33 -6.89
N ILE A 135 -25.30 22.74 -5.99
CA ILE A 135 -24.99 22.67 -4.56
C ILE A 135 -23.75 21.82 -4.32
N ILE A 136 -23.66 20.65 -4.97
CA ILE A 136 -22.49 19.77 -4.87
C ILE A 136 -21.25 20.49 -5.41
N ALA A 137 -21.34 21.15 -6.57
CA ALA A 137 -20.23 21.89 -7.15
C ALA A 137 -19.76 23.02 -6.21
N ALA A 138 -20.69 23.83 -5.69
CA ALA A 138 -20.40 24.89 -4.74
C ALA A 138 -19.79 24.35 -3.43
N GLY A 139 -20.30 23.22 -2.94
CA GLY A 139 -19.74 22.51 -1.78
C GLY A 139 -18.32 22.03 -2.04
N ILE A 140 -18.07 21.36 -3.17
CA ILE A 140 -16.74 20.86 -3.54
C ILE A 140 -15.72 21.99 -3.59
N GLN A 141 -16.08 23.18 -4.09
CA GLN A 141 -15.17 24.34 -4.11
C GLN A 141 -14.62 24.68 -2.72
N GLN A 142 -15.40 24.46 -1.65
CA GLN A 142 -14.96 24.69 -0.27
C GLN A 142 -13.96 23.63 0.23
N TYR A 143 -13.99 22.43 -0.35
CA TYR A 143 -13.10 21.32 0.02
C TYR A 143 -11.87 21.18 -0.90
N ILE A 144 -11.81 21.89 -2.04
CA ILE A 144 -10.63 21.89 -2.93
C ILE A 144 -9.31 22.11 -2.18
N PRO A 145 -9.20 23.09 -1.26
CA PRO A 145 -7.95 23.32 -0.51
C PRO A 145 -7.55 22.17 0.43
N GLN A 146 -8.48 21.25 0.73
CA GLN A 146 -8.28 20.11 1.63
C GLN A 146 -8.02 18.80 0.85
N LEU A 147 -8.03 18.85 -0.48
CA LEU A 147 -7.77 17.66 -1.30
C LEU A 147 -6.34 17.17 -1.07
N ILE A 148 -6.22 15.86 -0.90
CA ILE A 148 -4.93 15.20 -0.79
C ILE A 148 -4.40 14.96 -2.22
N PRO A 149 -3.21 15.47 -2.56
CA PRO A 149 -2.64 15.27 -3.88
C PRO A 149 -2.23 13.81 -4.08
N LEU A 150 -2.48 13.29 -5.28
CA LEU A 150 -2.04 11.98 -5.73
C LEU A 150 -1.01 12.17 -6.84
N LEU A 151 0.05 11.36 -6.81
CA LEU A 151 1.04 11.37 -7.88
C LEU A 151 0.41 10.90 -9.20
N SER A 152 0.71 11.63 -10.28
CA SER A 152 0.38 11.23 -11.64
C SER A 152 1.23 10.03 -12.10
N PRO A 153 0.84 9.34 -13.19
CA PRO A 153 1.66 8.30 -13.81
C PRO A 153 3.08 8.76 -14.15
N GLU A 154 3.23 9.97 -14.68
CA GLU A 154 4.53 10.57 -15.01
C GLU A 154 5.36 10.81 -13.75
N GLU A 155 4.76 11.31 -12.67
CA GLU A 155 5.47 11.52 -11.41
C GLU A 155 5.91 10.20 -10.76
N VAL A 156 5.08 9.16 -10.82
CA VAL A 156 5.45 7.81 -10.36
C VAL A 156 6.59 7.24 -11.22
N TYR A 157 6.49 7.37 -12.53
CA TYR A 157 7.56 6.98 -13.46
C TYR A 157 8.88 7.69 -13.14
N GLN A 158 8.86 9.02 -12.98
CA GLN A 158 10.05 9.80 -12.67
C GLN A 158 10.67 9.38 -11.33
N ARG A 159 9.86 9.08 -10.30
CA ARG A 159 10.39 8.58 -9.02
C ARG A 159 11.02 7.20 -9.17
N LEU A 160 10.40 6.29 -9.93
CA LEU A 160 10.98 4.98 -10.23
C LEU A 160 12.27 5.10 -11.04
N GLU A 161 12.31 5.91 -12.09
CA GLU A 161 13.52 6.10 -12.91
C GLU A 161 14.67 6.72 -12.10
N ASN A 162 14.37 7.70 -11.24
CA ASN A 162 15.35 8.27 -10.32
C ASN A 162 15.88 7.24 -9.33
N ALA A 163 15.00 6.38 -8.79
CA ALA A 163 15.40 5.29 -7.90
C ALA A 163 16.30 4.27 -8.63
N LEU A 164 15.95 3.88 -9.86
CA LEU A 164 16.72 2.94 -10.67
C LEU A 164 18.09 3.49 -11.09
N SER A 165 18.13 4.72 -11.58
CA SER A 165 19.37 5.40 -11.98
C SER A 165 20.32 5.62 -10.80
N SER A 166 19.77 5.97 -9.63
CA SER A 166 20.54 6.23 -8.41
C SER A 166 20.73 4.98 -7.52
N LYS A 167 20.26 3.82 -7.98
CA LYS A 167 20.25 2.54 -7.23
C LYS A 167 19.71 2.70 -5.80
N GLN A 168 18.63 3.44 -5.66
CA GLN A 168 17.94 3.66 -4.39
C GLN A 168 16.74 2.73 -4.26
N PRO A 169 16.40 2.30 -3.04
CA PRO A 169 15.21 1.50 -2.80
C PRO A 169 13.94 2.31 -3.05
N LEU A 170 12.96 1.71 -3.70
CA LEU A 170 11.62 2.27 -3.84
C LEU A 170 10.58 1.18 -4.04
N SER A 171 9.59 1.11 -3.16
CA SER A 171 8.41 0.25 -3.36
C SER A 171 7.22 1.08 -3.85
N VAL A 172 6.53 0.56 -4.85
CA VAL A 172 5.21 1.04 -5.30
C VAL A 172 4.23 -0.09 -5.06
N VAL A 173 3.42 0.04 -4.02
CA VAL A 173 2.41 -0.95 -3.62
C VAL A 173 1.02 -0.44 -3.98
N ARG A 174 0.03 -1.32 -4.14
CA ARG A 174 -1.33 -0.92 -4.52
C ARG A 174 -2.35 -1.58 -3.58
N LEU A 175 -3.37 -0.82 -3.21
CA LEU A 175 -4.47 -1.29 -2.38
C LEU A 175 -5.74 -1.39 -3.23
N GLY A 176 -6.20 -2.61 -3.44
CA GLY A 176 -7.51 -2.94 -3.98
C GLY A 176 -8.52 -3.23 -2.87
N ASP A 177 -9.67 -3.76 -3.28
CA ASP A 177 -10.67 -4.30 -2.37
C ASP A 177 -10.15 -5.47 -1.52
N GLY A 178 -9.31 -6.34 -2.11
CA GLY A 178 -8.68 -7.47 -1.41
C GLY A 178 -7.82 -7.02 -0.23
N GLU A 179 -6.87 -6.11 -0.46
CA GLU A 179 -6.00 -5.59 0.61
C GLU A 179 -6.82 -4.84 1.68
N LEU A 180 -7.82 -4.06 1.28
CA LEU A 180 -8.66 -3.32 2.21
C LEU A 180 -9.53 -4.24 3.08
N LEU A 181 -10.12 -5.30 2.50
CA LEU A 181 -10.86 -6.31 3.25
C LEU A 181 -9.94 -7.10 4.18
N ALA A 182 -8.74 -7.44 3.73
CA ALA A 182 -7.73 -8.09 4.55
C ALA A 182 -7.29 -7.20 5.72
N LEU A 183 -7.20 -5.87 5.55
CA LEU A 183 -6.92 -4.96 6.66
C LEU A 183 -8.10 -4.75 7.60
N ALA A 184 -9.31 -4.81 7.07
CA ALA A 184 -10.54 -4.49 7.80
C ALA A 184 -11.04 -5.63 8.71
N HIS A 185 -10.69 -6.88 8.45
CA HIS A 185 -11.21 -8.00 9.23
C HIS A 185 -10.72 -7.94 10.69
N GLU A 186 -11.66 -8.08 11.63
CA GLU A 186 -11.47 -7.96 13.09
C GLU A 186 -11.01 -6.58 13.57
N THR A 187 -10.99 -5.57 12.71
CA THR A 187 -10.59 -4.20 13.07
C THR A 187 -11.72 -3.22 12.82
N VAL A 188 -12.10 -3.08 11.56
CA VAL A 188 -13.17 -2.20 11.09
C VAL A 188 -14.45 -2.98 10.82
N LEU A 189 -14.30 -4.23 10.37
CA LEU A 189 -15.41 -5.12 10.02
C LEU A 189 -15.36 -6.42 10.82
N PRO A 190 -16.51 -7.00 11.19
CA PRO A 190 -16.59 -8.38 11.65
C PRO A 190 -16.04 -9.37 10.61
N VAL A 191 -15.41 -10.45 11.06
CA VAL A 191 -14.82 -11.48 10.16
C VAL A 191 -15.84 -12.01 9.16
N ALA A 192 -17.05 -12.33 9.63
CA ALA A 192 -18.10 -12.89 8.79
C ALA A 192 -18.49 -11.94 7.64
N GLU A 193 -18.51 -10.62 7.90
CA GLU A 193 -18.78 -9.64 6.86
C GLU A 193 -17.60 -9.55 5.87
N ALA A 194 -16.36 -9.51 6.37
CA ALA A 194 -15.18 -9.50 5.52
C ALA A 194 -15.09 -10.75 4.62
N GLN A 195 -15.42 -11.93 5.16
CA GLN A 195 -15.50 -13.18 4.40
C GLN A 195 -16.62 -13.15 3.36
N ALA A 196 -17.81 -12.67 3.71
CA ALA A 196 -18.94 -12.56 2.79
C ALA A 196 -18.64 -11.60 1.62
N ARG A 197 -17.94 -10.49 1.90
CA ARG A 197 -17.53 -9.50 0.89
C ARG A 197 -16.31 -9.93 0.09
N GLY A 198 -15.48 -10.83 0.62
CA GLY A 198 -14.21 -11.25 0.05
C GLY A 198 -14.08 -12.77 -0.13
N PRO A 199 -14.99 -13.46 -0.85
CA PRO A 199 -14.84 -14.90 -1.10
C PRO A 199 -13.57 -15.23 -1.91
N PHE A 200 -13.00 -14.25 -2.60
CA PHE A 200 -11.78 -14.36 -3.39
C PHE A 200 -10.48 -14.20 -2.57
N LEU A 201 -10.55 -13.83 -1.28
CA LEU A 201 -9.36 -13.53 -0.48
C LEU A 201 -8.40 -14.73 -0.36
N SER A 202 -8.95 -15.95 -0.21
CA SER A 202 -8.14 -17.17 -0.15
C SER A 202 -7.32 -17.38 -1.43
N TYR A 203 -7.91 -17.08 -2.60
CA TYR A 203 -7.19 -17.09 -3.87
C TYR A 203 -6.16 -15.95 -3.97
N ALA A 204 -6.47 -14.79 -3.38
CA ALA A 204 -5.57 -13.64 -3.30
C ALA A 204 -4.44 -13.79 -2.27
N GLY A 205 -4.35 -14.94 -1.58
CA GLY A 205 -3.21 -15.31 -0.74
C GLY A 205 -3.41 -15.10 0.77
N ILE A 206 -4.65 -14.88 1.24
CA ILE A 206 -4.98 -14.80 2.68
C ILE A 206 -6.29 -15.53 3.01
N THR A 207 -6.30 -16.32 4.08
CA THR A 207 -7.52 -16.97 4.57
C THR A 207 -7.92 -16.34 5.89
N LEU A 208 -9.13 -15.78 5.97
CA LEU A 208 -9.61 -15.10 7.16
C LEU A 208 -10.18 -16.08 8.21
N PRO A 209 -9.99 -15.81 9.52
CA PRO A 209 -9.24 -14.69 10.09
C PRO A 209 -7.72 -14.96 10.10
N ASP A 210 -6.92 -13.93 9.85
CA ASP A 210 -5.46 -14.00 9.91
C ASP A 210 -4.88 -12.65 10.38
N ALA A 211 -4.88 -12.48 11.69
CA ALA A 211 -4.35 -11.28 12.33
C ALA A 211 -2.86 -11.06 12.05
N GLN A 212 -2.07 -12.13 11.92
CA GLN A 212 -0.63 -12.00 11.71
C GLN A 212 -0.34 -11.40 10.33
N SER A 213 -0.94 -11.97 9.28
CA SER A 213 -0.80 -11.46 7.91
C SER A 213 -1.37 -10.05 7.78
N ARG A 214 -2.48 -9.76 8.47
CA ARG A 214 -3.06 -8.41 8.53
C ARG A 214 -2.09 -7.37 9.08
N GLU A 215 -1.47 -7.66 10.23
CA GLU A 215 -0.55 -6.69 10.83
C GLU A 215 0.72 -6.53 10.01
N LEU A 216 1.23 -7.61 9.40
CA LEU A 216 2.35 -7.53 8.48
C LEU A 216 2.02 -6.68 7.23
N LEU A 217 0.80 -6.81 6.71
CA LEU A 217 0.31 -5.98 5.61
C LEU A 217 0.23 -4.50 6.02
N ALA A 218 -0.36 -4.19 7.18
CA ALA A 218 -0.47 -2.83 7.69
C ALA A 218 0.89 -2.17 7.92
N GLU A 219 1.85 -2.91 8.49
CA GLU A 219 3.22 -2.44 8.68
C GLU A 219 3.92 -2.18 7.34
N SER A 220 3.75 -3.07 6.37
CA SER A 220 4.33 -2.91 5.03
C SER A 220 3.79 -1.68 4.31
N ILE A 221 2.50 -1.38 4.46
CA ILE A 221 1.89 -0.18 3.87
C ILE A 221 2.50 1.08 4.48
N LYS A 222 2.65 1.13 5.81
CA LYS A 222 3.26 2.28 6.51
C LYS A 222 4.69 2.56 6.06
N ASN A 223 5.43 1.52 5.71
CA ASN A 223 6.84 1.59 5.33
C ASN A 223 7.05 1.59 3.80
N SER A 224 5.99 1.68 3.00
CA SER A 224 6.08 1.70 1.54
C SER A 224 6.42 3.10 1.01
N GLY A 225 7.13 3.14 -0.12
CA GLY A 225 7.56 4.39 -0.73
C GLY A 225 6.43 5.16 -1.42
N ILE A 226 5.58 4.46 -2.16
CA ILE A 226 4.38 4.98 -2.83
C ILE A 226 3.24 3.98 -2.64
N ILE A 227 2.06 4.48 -2.26
CA ILE A 227 0.86 3.66 -2.02
C ILE A 227 -0.22 4.05 -3.04
N GLY A 228 -0.58 3.13 -3.92
CA GLY A 228 -1.74 3.25 -4.80
C GLY A 228 -3.02 3.00 -4.01
N ILE A 229 -3.97 3.94 -4.04
CA ILE A 229 -5.28 3.83 -3.39
C ILE A 229 -6.41 3.86 -4.42
N PRO A 230 -7.57 3.24 -4.15
CA PRO A 230 -8.67 3.29 -5.08
C PRO A 230 -9.27 4.71 -5.14
N LEU A 231 -9.62 5.15 -6.35
CA LEU A 231 -10.27 6.46 -6.55
C LEU A 231 -11.80 6.40 -6.40
N SER A 232 -12.38 5.21 -6.53
CA SER A 232 -13.82 5.00 -6.38
C SER A 232 -14.26 5.25 -4.93
N ARG A 233 -15.33 6.05 -4.77
CA ARG A 233 -15.92 6.38 -3.47
C ARG A 233 -16.87 5.32 -2.92
N LEU A 234 -17.02 4.18 -3.61
CA LEU A 234 -17.93 3.10 -3.18
C LEU A 234 -17.50 2.45 -1.85
N PRO A 235 -18.42 1.78 -1.13
CA PRO A 235 -18.15 1.21 0.21
C PRO A 235 -17.00 0.21 0.30
N SER A 236 -16.70 -0.55 -0.76
CA SER A 236 -15.58 -1.52 -0.78
C SER A 236 -14.23 -0.90 -1.12
N TYR A 237 -14.20 0.38 -1.48
CA TYR A 237 -13.00 1.11 -1.87
C TYR A 237 -12.71 2.23 -0.87
N GLN A 238 -12.87 3.52 -1.21
CA GLN A 238 -12.57 4.60 -0.27
C GLN A 238 -13.43 4.58 1.00
N GLY A 239 -14.65 4.01 0.91
CA GLY A 239 -15.50 3.79 2.09
C GLY A 239 -14.86 2.88 3.13
N LEU A 240 -13.99 1.95 2.71
CA LEU A 240 -13.22 1.07 3.60
C LEU A 240 -11.80 1.59 3.86
N LEU A 241 -11.16 2.23 2.87
CA LEU A 241 -9.83 2.82 2.98
C LEU A 241 -9.72 3.77 4.17
N THR A 242 -10.66 4.71 4.30
CA THR A 242 -10.63 5.75 5.33
C THR A 242 -10.66 5.18 6.75
N PRO A 243 -11.64 4.32 7.13
CA PRO A 243 -11.65 3.73 8.47
C PRO A 243 -10.46 2.79 8.71
N VAL A 244 -9.98 2.07 7.69
CA VAL A 244 -8.76 1.24 7.80
C VAL A 244 -7.53 2.10 8.10
N PHE A 245 -7.31 3.18 7.33
CA PHE A 245 -6.20 4.10 7.55
C PHE A 245 -6.28 4.74 8.93
N TYR A 246 -7.47 5.15 9.36
CA TYR A 246 -7.70 5.67 10.70
C TYR A 246 -7.36 4.65 11.79
N HIS A 247 -7.84 3.41 11.70
CA HIS A 247 -7.54 2.34 12.66
C HIS A 247 -6.03 2.13 12.82
N TYR A 248 -5.29 2.12 11.71
CA TYR A 248 -3.85 1.92 11.70
C TYR A 248 -3.03 3.18 11.95
N GLY A 249 -3.67 4.34 12.11
CA GLY A 249 -2.98 5.63 12.31
C GLY A 249 -2.22 6.12 11.07
N ILE A 250 -2.58 5.65 9.87
CA ILE A 250 -1.98 6.09 8.60
C ILE A 250 -2.61 7.42 8.20
N GLN A 251 -1.85 8.49 8.34
CA GLN A 251 -2.30 9.83 7.97
C GLN A 251 -2.06 10.07 6.48
N PHE A 252 -3.10 10.36 5.71
CA PHE A 252 -2.99 10.58 4.26
C PHE A 252 -1.94 11.63 3.86
N HIS A 253 -1.77 12.68 4.67
CA HIS A 253 -0.79 13.75 4.42
C HIS A 253 0.67 13.37 4.73
N GLN A 254 0.91 12.22 5.39
CA GLN A 254 2.24 11.75 5.78
C GLN A 254 2.76 10.63 4.89
N VAL A 255 1.94 10.15 3.96
CA VAL A 255 2.29 9.10 3.00
C VAL A 255 2.24 9.65 1.58
N VAL A 256 2.96 9.00 0.67
CA VAL A 256 2.94 9.35 -0.75
C VAL A 256 1.92 8.46 -1.45
N LEU A 257 0.95 9.08 -2.10
CA LEU A 257 -0.21 8.38 -2.68
C LEU A 257 -0.24 8.47 -4.20
N THR A 258 -0.83 7.47 -4.84
CA THR A 258 -1.19 7.46 -6.28
C THR A 258 -2.49 6.63 -6.46
N SER A 259 -2.90 6.35 -7.70
CA SER A 259 -4.02 5.45 -7.97
C SER A 259 -3.64 3.97 -7.78
N SER A 260 -4.53 3.12 -7.25
CA SER A 260 -4.31 1.67 -7.19
C SER A 260 -4.31 0.99 -8.56
N THR A 261 -4.67 1.71 -9.63
CA THR A 261 -4.56 1.28 -11.04
C THR A 261 -3.31 1.83 -11.74
N ILE A 262 -2.34 2.37 -10.99
CA ILE A 262 -1.13 2.99 -11.55
C ILE A 262 -0.34 2.10 -12.50
N ASN A 263 -0.32 0.79 -12.26
CA ASN A 263 0.32 -0.19 -13.14
C ASN A 263 -0.26 -0.18 -14.56
N TYR A 264 -1.59 -0.04 -14.68
CA TYR A 264 -2.27 0.08 -15.98
C TYR A 264 -1.94 1.41 -16.65
N ALA A 265 -2.01 2.51 -15.89
CA ALA A 265 -1.73 3.84 -16.42
C ALA A 265 -0.27 3.97 -16.93
N LEU A 266 0.70 3.39 -16.20
CA LEU A 266 2.09 3.34 -16.63
C LEU A 266 2.24 2.59 -17.97
N LEU A 267 1.51 1.48 -18.15
CA LEU A 267 1.55 0.73 -19.42
C LEU A 267 0.87 1.50 -20.56
N GLU A 268 -0.32 2.04 -20.33
CA GLU A 268 -1.13 2.74 -21.33
C GLU A 268 -0.40 3.97 -21.89
N LEU A 269 0.40 4.64 -21.06
CA LEU A 269 1.20 5.80 -21.44
C LEU A 269 2.58 5.45 -22.00
N GLY A 270 2.92 4.16 -22.14
CA GLY A 270 4.22 3.73 -22.64
C GLY A 270 5.37 3.87 -21.63
N LEU A 271 5.07 4.29 -20.40
CA LEU A 271 6.06 4.59 -19.36
C LEU A 271 6.65 3.31 -18.75
N LEU A 272 5.87 2.24 -18.65
CA LEU A 272 6.35 0.95 -18.15
C LEU A 272 7.43 0.38 -19.08
N GLN A 273 7.23 0.47 -20.38
CA GLN A 273 8.15 -0.01 -21.41
C GLN A 273 9.47 0.75 -21.33
N GLN A 274 9.39 2.08 -21.22
CA GLN A 274 10.56 2.94 -21.01
C GLN A 274 11.30 2.58 -19.71
N LEU A 275 10.56 2.33 -18.63
CA LEU A 275 11.12 1.98 -17.33
C LEU A 275 11.90 0.65 -17.35
N LEU A 276 11.40 -0.35 -18.09
CA LEU A 276 12.02 -1.68 -18.14
C LEU A 276 13.14 -1.79 -19.18
N GLN A 277 13.26 -0.83 -20.09
CA GLN A 277 14.23 -0.89 -21.19
C GLN A 277 15.67 -0.98 -20.66
N GLY A 278 16.39 -2.03 -21.04
CA GLY A 278 17.78 -2.26 -20.65
C GLY A 278 17.97 -2.61 -19.16
N ARG A 279 16.90 -2.82 -18.39
CA ARG A 279 16.95 -3.17 -16.97
C ARG A 279 16.81 -4.68 -16.77
N ARG A 280 17.46 -5.19 -15.73
CA ARG A 280 17.31 -6.57 -15.27
C ARG A 280 16.06 -6.68 -14.41
N VAL A 281 15.07 -7.42 -14.91
CA VAL A 281 13.74 -7.53 -14.29
C VAL A 281 13.60 -8.86 -13.58
N LEU A 282 13.31 -8.81 -12.28
CA LEU A 282 12.87 -9.97 -11.50
C LEU A 282 11.34 -10.07 -11.59
N LEU A 283 10.83 -11.24 -11.97
CA LEU A 283 9.39 -11.52 -11.98
C LEU A 283 9.02 -12.41 -10.80
N VAL A 284 8.01 -12.00 -10.03
CA VAL A 284 7.54 -12.73 -8.85
C VAL A 284 6.04 -12.92 -8.93
N GLY A 285 5.56 -14.14 -8.74
CA GLY A 285 4.12 -14.43 -8.72
C GLY A 285 3.75 -15.67 -9.51
N ASN A 286 2.48 -16.08 -9.40
CA ASN A 286 2.03 -17.35 -9.96
C ASN A 286 2.13 -17.38 -11.49
N MET A 287 1.91 -16.25 -12.15
CA MET A 287 2.03 -16.10 -13.61
C MET A 287 3.41 -15.62 -14.07
N ALA A 288 4.42 -15.61 -13.19
CA ALA A 288 5.73 -15.05 -13.53
C ALA A 288 6.43 -15.80 -14.67
N GLY A 289 6.18 -17.11 -14.80
CA GLY A 289 6.70 -17.92 -15.90
C GLY A 289 6.07 -17.54 -17.25
N GLU A 290 4.75 -17.47 -17.32
CA GLU A 290 4.06 -17.07 -18.55
C GLU A 290 4.32 -15.60 -18.90
N LEU A 291 4.39 -14.73 -17.89
CA LEU A 291 4.72 -13.32 -18.08
C LEU A 291 6.14 -13.16 -18.62
N ALA A 292 7.10 -13.97 -18.17
CA ALA A 292 8.47 -13.97 -18.70
C ALA A 292 8.47 -14.26 -20.21
N ASN A 293 7.65 -15.21 -20.66
CA ASN A 293 7.53 -15.51 -22.09
C ASN A 293 7.03 -14.29 -22.87
N VAL A 294 5.98 -13.63 -22.40
CA VAL A 294 5.46 -12.41 -23.03
C VAL A 294 6.52 -11.31 -23.07
N LEU A 295 7.15 -11.00 -21.94
CA LEU A 295 8.14 -9.92 -21.83
C LEU A 295 9.44 -10.20 -22.61
N SER A 296 9.80 -11.47 -22.79
CA SER A 296 10.97 -11.84 -23.60
C SER A 296 10.75 -11.57 -25.09
N THR A 297 9.52 -11.68 -25.61
CA THR A 297 9.22 -11.35 -27.02
C THR A 297 9.44 -9.87 -27.35
N VAL A 298 9.45 -9.03 -26.33
CA VAL A 298 9.56 -7.57 -26.40
C VAL A 298 10.90 -7.05 -25.89
N ALA A 299 11.90 -7.93 -25.81
CA ALA A 299 13.29 -7.66 -25.42
C ALA A 299 13.48 -7.09 -24.01
N VAL A 300 12.56 -7.37 -23.08
CA VAL A 300 12.79 -7.13 -21.65
C VAL A 300 13.77 -8.18 -21.12
N ASN A 301 14.80 -7.75 -20.39
CA ASN A 301 15.79 -8.64 -19.82
C ASN A 301 15.27 -9.23 -18.49
N VAL A 302 14.67 -10.42 -18.58
CA VAL A 302 14.22 -11.18 -17.40
C VAL A 302 15.43 -11.81 -16.71
N ALA A 303 15.80 -11.28 -15.54
CA ALA A 303 16.95 -11.72 -14.77
C ALA A 303 16.65 -12.91 -13.83
N GLY A 304 15.37 -13.12 -13.51
CA GLY A 304 14.95 -14.23 -12.68
C GLY A 304 13.43 -14.33 -12.58
N ILE A 305 12.97 -15.51 -12.18
CA ILE A 305 11.55 -15.84 -12.02
C ILE A 305 11.39 -16.54 -10.67
N ILE A 306 10.47 -16.07 -9.84
CA ILE A 306 10.09 -16.71 -8.56
C ILE A 306 8.60 -17.05 -8.63
N THR A 307 8.30 -18.35 -8.69
CA THR A 307 6.94 -18.89 -8.79
C THR A 307 6.88 -20.31 -8.21
N PRO A 308 5.75 -20.75 -7.64
CA PRO A 308 4.58 -19.95 -7.27
C PRO A 308 4.83 -19.14 -5.99
N VAL A 309 3.92 -18.21 -5.66
CA VAL A 309 3.88 -17.55 -4.35
C VAL A 309 2.62 -18.00 -3.63
N LYS A 310 2.80 -18.80 -2.57
CA LYS A 310 1.68 -19.45 -1.85
C LYS A 310 1.23 -18.65 -0.63
N GLY A 311 0.77 -17.42 -0.85
CA GLY A 311 0.27 -16.56 0.22
C GLY A 311 1.37 -16.01 1.13
N PHE A 312 0.97 -15.53 2.31
CA PHE A 312 1.87 -14.85 3.25
C PHE A 312 2.98 -15.75 3.82
N SER A 313 2.71 -17.04 4.03
CA SER A 313 3.68 -17.98 4.58
C SER A 313 4.91 -18.18 3.69
N ASP A 314 4.81 -17.85 2.40
CA ASP A 314 5.87 -18.07 1.42
C ASP A 314 6.77 -16.85 1.22
N ILE A 315 6.39 -15.69 1.77
CA ILE A 315 7.16 -14.44 1.67
C ILE A 315 8.63 -14.63 2.10
N PRO A 316 8.96 -15.33 3.21
CA PRO A 316 10.37 -15.56 3.57
C PRO A 316 11.16 -16.30 2.49
N ASN A 317 10.57 -17.30 1.82
CA ASN A 317 11.23 -18.06 0.75
C ASN A 317 11.42 -17.18 -0.49
N VAL A 318 10.41 -16.39 -0.85
CA VAL A 318 10.48 -15.42 -1.96
C VAL A 318 11.62 -14.43 -1.73
N MET A 319 11.73 -13.87 -0.52
CA MET A 319 12.80 -12.93 -0.18
C MET A 319 14.18 -13.57 -0.22
N ALA A 320 14.31 -14.81 0.28
CA ALA A 320 15.56 -15.56 0.22
C ALA A 320 16.00 -15.85 -1.22
N ALA A 321 15.06 -16.23 -2.09
CA ALA A 321 15.34 -16.45 -3.51
C ALA A 321 15.70 -15.15 -4.23
N ALA A 322 14.97 -14.06 -3.97
CA ALA A 322 15.23 -12.75 -4.57
C ALA A 322 16.62 -12.22 -4.19
N ALA A 323 17.09 -12.43 -2.96
CA ALA A 323 18.42 -12.03 -2.51
C ALA A 323 19.57 -12.69 -3.31
N GLY A 324 19.33 -13.85 -3.92
CA GLY A 324 20.30 -14.56 -4.74
C GLY A 324 20.33 -14.14 -6.21
N ILE A 325 19.44 -13.24 -6.64
CA ILE A 325 19.30 -12.82 -8.04
C ILE A 325 19.76 -11.37 -8.18
N ASP A 326 20.57 -11.08 -9.19
CA ASP A 326 21.00 -9.71 -9.47
C ASP A 326 20.04 -9.03 -10.46
N PHE A 327 19.15 -8.20 -9.92
CA PHE A 327 18.13 -7.46 -10.65
C PHE A 327 18.13 -5.97 -10.28
N ASP A 328 17.53 -5.15 -11.14
CA ASP A 328 17.40 -3.71 -10.94
C ASP A 328 16.00 -3.35 -10.42
N ILE A 329 14.97 -4.01 -10.96
CA ILE A 329 13.56 -3.85 -10.59
C ILE A 329 12.86 -5.21 -10.46
N ALA A 330 11.95 -5.33 -9.49
CA ALA A 330 11.04 -6.45 -9.38
C ALA A 330 9.61 -6.08 -9.80
N LEU A 331 8.96 -6.92 -10.60
CA LEU A 331 7.53 -6.88 -10.88
C LEU A 331 6.85 -8.00 -10.10
N VAL A 332 5.92 -7.67 -9.21
CA VAL A 332 5.35 -8.63 -8.26
C VAL A 332 3.84 -8.75 -8.48
N SER A 333 3.38 -9.95 -8.87
CA SER A 333 1.97 -10.29 -9.14
C SER A 333 1.55 -11.51 -8.31
N SER A 334 1.42 -11.32 -6.99
CA SER A 334 1.16 -12.42 -6.04
C SER A 334 -0.04 -12.16 -5.12
N GLY A 335 -1.05 -11.42 -5.58
CA GLY A 335 -2.20 -11.03 -4.76
C GLY A 335 -1.79 -10.12 -3.60
N ILE A 336 -2.46 -10.26 -2.46
CA ILE A 336 -2.25 -9.43 -1.26
C ILE A 336 -0.79 -9.49 -0.73
N PRO A 337 -0.10 -10.66 -0.74
CA PRO A 337 1.33 -10.73 -0.42
C PRO A 337 2.24 -9.80 -1.24
N ALA A 338 1.82 -9.35 -2.43
CA ALA A 338 2.63 -8.49 -3.28
C ALA A 338 3.03 -7.19 -2.58
N VAL A 339 2.12 -6.61 -1.77
CA VAL A 339 2.40 -5.40 -0.98
C VAL A 339 3.60 -5.59 -0.06
N VAL A 340 3.61 -6.70 0.69
CA VAL A 340 4.69 -7.02 1.63
C VAL A 340 5.98 -7.34 0.89
N ILE A 341 5.90 -8.14 -0.18
CA ILE A 341 7.08 -8.51 -0.98
C ILE A 341 7.73 -7.28 -1.59
N CYS A 342 6.96 -6.37 -2.21
CA CYS A 342 7.48 -5.13 -2.77
C CYS A 342 8.15 -4.24 -1.72
N GLN A 343 7.50 -4.06 -0.56
CA GLN A 343 8.08 -3.27 0.53
C GLN A 343 9.40 -3.88 1.01
N ARG A 344 9.45 -5.20 1.23
CA ARG A 344 10.64 -5.89 1.73
C ARG A 344 11.78 -5.92 0.70
N ILE A 345 11.49 -6.06 -0.60
CA ILE A 345 12.51 -5.92 -1.66
C ILE A 345 13.17 -4.54 -1.57
N ALA A 346 12.40 -3.49 -1.35
CA ALA A 346 12.95 -2.15 -1.18
C ALA A 346 13.78 -2.04 0.12
N SER A 347 13.22 -2.39 1.28
CA SER A 347 13.90 -2.16 2.56
C SER A 347 15.06 -3.11 2.84
N GLU A 348 14.98 -4.37 2.39
CA GLU A 348 15.98 -5.41 2.71
C GLU A 348 17.01 -5.59 1.60
N LEU A 349 16.60 -5.48 0.33
CA LEU A 349 17.48 -5.71 -0.82
C LEU A 349 17.97 -4.41 -1.47
N GLY A 350 17.43 -3.26 -1.07
CA GLY A 350 17.83 -1.97 -1.61
C GLY A 350 17.40 -1.73 -3.06
N ARG A 351 16.37 -2.44 -3.55
CA ARG A 351 15.96 -2.42 -4.97
C ARG A 351 14.60 -1.77 -5.19
N ALA A 352 14.31 -1.40 -6.43
CA ALA A 352 12.97 -0.96 -6.80
C ALA A 352 12.03 -2.16 -6.94
N ALA A 353 10.78 -2.01 -6.51
CA ALA A 353 9.75 -3.03 -6.69
C ALA A 353 8.39 -2.38 -6.99
N LEU A 354 7.71 -2.92 -7.99
CA LEU A 354 6.38 -2.49 -8.42
C LEU A 354 5.39 -3.64 -8.25
N ASP A 355 4.35 -3.41 -7.47
CA ASP A 355 3.19 -4.29 -7.41
C ASP A 355 2.48 -4.24 -8.77
N PHE A 356 2.58 -5.35 -9.49
CA PHE A 356 2.16 -5.49 -10.88
C PHE A 356 0.75 -6.07 -11.02
N GLY A 357 0.23 -6.69 -9.95
CA GLY A 357 -1.17 -7.13 -9.85
C GLY A 357 -1.66 -7.97 -11.03
N HIS A 358 -2.94 -7.79 -11.38
CA HIS A 358 -3.59 -8.47 -12.49
C HIS A 358 -3.13 -8.00 -13.88
N LEU A 359 -2.25 -7.00 -13.99
CA LEU A 359 -1.69 -6.64 -15.29
C LEU A 359 -0.90 -7.80 -15.89
N ALA A 360 -0.22 -8.61 -15.05
CA ALA A 360 0.39 -9.86 -15.49
C ALA A 360 -0.60 -10.76 -16.22
N ASN A 361 -1.78 -11.00 -15.63
CA ASN A 361 -2.81 -11.85 -16.21
C ASN A 361 -3.31 -11.30 -17.56
N LYS A 362 -3.54 -9.99 -17.64
CA LYS A 362 -4.02 -9.35 -18.88
C LYS A 362 -2.99 -9.39 -20.01
N LEU A 363 -1.70 -9.26 -19.70
CA LEU A 363 -0.62 -9.42 -20.66
C LEU A 363 -0.48 -10.88 -21.11
N VAL A 364 -0.55 -11.84 -20.17
CA VAL A 364 -0.43 -13.28 -20.47
C VAL A 364 -1.59 -13.78 -21.32
N THR A 365 -2.80 -13.30 -21.06
CA THR A 365 -4.00 -13.68 -21.84
C THR A 365 -4.11 -12.95 -23.18
N GLY A 366 -3.30 -11.90 -23.40
CA GLY A 366 -3.38 -11.06 -24.59
C GLY A 366 -4.56 -10.09 -24.61
N GLU A 367 -5.30 -9.94 -23.51
CA GLU A 367 -6.36 -8.92 -23.37
C GLU A 367 -5.78 -7.51 -23.53
N ILE A 368 -4.55 -7.32 -23.05
CA ILE A 368 -3.78 -6.09 -23.24
C ILE A 368 -2.42 -6.47 -23.82
N SER A 369 -1.93 -5.67 -24.77
CA SER A 369 -0.59 -5.81 -25.35
C SER A 369 0.44 -4.98 -24.59
N PHE A 370 1.68 -5.49 -24.50
CA PHE A 370 2.79 -4.75 -23.90
C PHE A 370 3.30 -3.60 -24.78
N TYR A 371 3.09 -3.67 -26.10
CA TYR A 371 3.30 -2.54 -27.01
C TYR A 371 1.98 -2.14 -27.67
N ARG A 372 1.82 -0.84 -27.95
CA ARG A 372 0.82 -0.36 -28.90
C ARG A 372 1.43 -0.29 -30.29
#